data_AF-M8BX12-F1
#
_entry.id   AF-M8BX12-F1
#
_cell.length_a   1.000
_cell.length_b   1.000
_cell.length_c   1.000
_cell.angle_alpha   90.00
_cell.angle_beta   90.00
_cell.angle_gamma   90.00
#
_symmetry.space_group_name_H-M   'P 1'
#
loop_
_entity.id
_entity.type
_entity.pdbx_description
1 polymer ?
#
loop_
_entity_poly.entity_id
_entity_poly.type
_entity_poly.pdbx_seq_one_letter_code
_entity_poly.pdbx_strand_id
1 'polypeptide(L)'
;MATSTSGAGDGKDAKAKALVAAKIKEGEYKVQMIGQYAVRTDRAIDALEKKVQDIEAVMDLELMLGEYCADLSDMHKARHYYRATSLSEEEKLYLHQIDDFATATIAEYEASVGPVPAFDNHLSLFSQEIPLEFPEPLAPPPASSSSASASHHE
;
A
#
# COMPACT_ATOMS: atom_id res chain seq x y z
N MET A 1 62.34 75.78 32.16
CA MET A 1 62.37 74.70 31.15
C MET A 1 61.84 73.43 31.82
N ALA A 2 60.58 73.07 31.55
CA ALA A 2 60.03 71.79 31.98
C ALA A 2 59.86 70.94 30.71
N THR A 3 60.67 69.89 30.57
CA THR A 3 60.58 68.93 29.47
C THR A 3 59.57 67.86 29.84
N SER A 4 58.45 67.89 29.13
CA SER A 4 57.35 66.93 29.20
C SER A 4 57.80 65.55 28.73
N THR A 5 57.89 64.58 29.63
CA THR A 5 58.02 63.16 29.27
C THR A 5 56.63 62.54 29.17
N SER A 6 55.97 62.66 28.01
CA SER A 6 54.66 62.04 27.74
C SER A 6 54.70 60.95 26.65
N GLY A 7 55.85 60.34 26.37
CA GLY A 7 56.02 59.45 25.22
C GLY A 7 55.85 57.95 25.47
N ALA A 8 55.80 57.47 26.71
CA ALA A 8 55.89 56.03 27.01
C ALA A 8 54.53 55.33 27.26
N GLY A 9 53.47 56.07 27.60
CA GLY A 9 52.14 55.53 27.89
C GLY A 9 51.32 55.21 26.64
N ASP A 10 51.33 56.10 25.64
CA ASP A 10 50.53 55.98 24.41
C ASP A 10 50.85 54.73 23.58
N GLY A 11 52.12 54.30 23.55
CA GLY A 11 52.54 53.13 22.79
C GLY A 11 52.08 51.79 23.37
N LYS A 12 51.81 51.71 24.68
CA LYS A 12 51.29 50.49 25.33
C LYS A 12 49.78 50.37 25.16
N ASP A 13 49.06 51.49 25.28
CA ASP A 13 47.61 51.54 25.08
C ASP A 13 47.22 51.27 23.62
N ALA A 14 47.99 51.78 22.65
CA ALA A 14 47.77 51.48 21.24
C ALA A 14 47.95 49.97 20.93
N LYS A 15 48.95 49.32 21.55
CA LYS A 15 49.17 47.87 21.39
C LYS A 15 48.06 47.03 22.02
N ALA A 16 47.58 47.43 23.20
CA ALA A 16 46.45 46.75 23.86
C ALA A 16 45.17 46.86 23.01
N LYS A 17 44.87 48.06 22.49
CA LYS A 17 43.71 48.28 21.59
C LYS A 17 43.82 47.46 20.30
N ALA A 18 45.01 47.39 19.70
CA ALA A 18 45.25 46.59 18.51
C ALA A 18 45.05 45.08 18.77
N LEU A 19 45.53 44.58 19.92
CA LEU A 19 45.33 43.20 20.34
C LEU A 19 43.85 42.86 20.55
N VAL A 20 43.10 43.74 21.22
CA VAL A 20 41.65 43.57 21.42
C VAL A 20 40.92 43.55 20.07
N ALA A 21 41.22 44.48 19.17
CA ALA A 21 40.63 44.51 17.83
C ALA A 21 40.93 43.25 17.02
N ALA A 22 42.16 42.72 17.11
CA ALA A 22 42.53 41.46 16.46
C ALA A 22 41.73 40.27 17.02
N LYS A 23 41.52 40.23 18.34
CA LYS A 23 40.74 39.17 19.00
C LYS A 23 39.24 39.24 18.68
N ILE A 24 38.70 40.44 18.52
CA ILE A 24 37.31 40.63 18.06
C ILE A 24 37.15 40.06 16.65
N LYS A 25 38.04 40.42 15.71
CA LYS A 25 38.01 39.88 14.34
C LYS A 25 38.17 38.36 14.30
N GLU A 26 39.04 37.81 15.14
CA GLU A 26 39.20 36.36 15.29
C GLU A 26 37.90 35.69 15.78
N GLY A 27 37.23 36.32 16.75
CA GLY A 27 35.93 35.87 17.26
C GLY A 27 34.83 35.91 16.19
N GLU A 28 34.72 37.02 15.46
CA GLU A 28 33.78 37.19 14.35
C GLU A 28 33.97 36.11 13.27
N TYR A 29 35.22 35.86 12.87
CA TYR A 29 35.55 34.81 11.92
C TYR A 29 35.14 33.42 12.44
N LYS A 30 35.42 33.10 13.70
CA LYS A 30 35.04 31.82 14.30
C LYS A 30 33.52 31.64 14.36
N VAL A 31 32.78 32.67 14.75
CA VAL A 31 31.31 32.64 14.79
C VAL A 31 30.75 32.42 13.38
N GLN A 32 31.29 33.09 12.38
CA GLN A 32 30.88 32.90 10.99
C GLN A 32 31.13 31.45 10.53
N MET A 33 32.30 30.89 10.85
CA MET A 33 32.61 29.50 10.50
C MET A 33 31.66 28.52 11.19
N ILE A 34 31.38 28.70 12.47
CA ILE A 34 30.42 27.87 13.22
C ILE A 34 29.03 27.94 12.56
N GLY A 35 28.56 29.14 12.21
CA GLY A 35 27.28 29.31 11.52
C GLY A 35 27.22 28.56 10.18
N GLN A 36 28.30 28.58 9.39
CA GLN A 36 28.36 27.81 8.15
C GLN A 36 28.36 26.29 8.41
N TYR A 37 29.05 25.83 9.44
CA TYR A 37 29.04 24.41 9.81
C TYR A 37 27.66 23.97 10.28
N ALA A 38 26.98 24.76 11.13
CA ALA A 38 25.63 24.47 11.57
C ALA A 38 24.66 24.26 10.38
N VAL A 39 24.63 25.21 9.44
CA VAL A 39 23.77 25.10 8.24
C VAL A 39 24.09 23.86 7.39
N ARG A 40 25.37 23.49 7.26
CA ARG A 40 25.75 22.27 6.54
C ARG A 40 25.29 21.01 7.27
N THR A 41 25.42 21.00 8.59
CA THR A 41 25.00 19.88 9.44
C THR A 41 23.48 19.72 9.43
N ASP A 42 22.72 20.81 9.55
CA ASP A 42 21.25 20.78 9.50
C ASP A 42 20.77 20.18 8.17
N ARG A 43 21.35 20.64 7.05
CA ARG A 43 21.05 20.05 5.73
C ARG A 43 21.39 18.56 5.65
N ALA A 44 22.48 18.13 6.28
CA ALA A 44 22.86 16.72 6.31
C ALA A 44 21.90 15.90 7.17
N ILE A 45 21.39 16.46 8.27
CA ILE A 45 20.36 15.86 9.12
C ILE A 45 19.06 15.71 8.32
N ASP A 46 18.58 16.76 7.66
CA ASP A 46 17.35 16.70 6.83
C ASP A 46 17.47 15.62 5.74
N ALA A 47 18.63 15.52 5.09
CA ALA A 47 18.89 14.51 4.08
C ALA A 47 18.93 13.09 4.66
N LEU A 48 19.39 12.93 5.90
CA LEU A 48 19.42 11.65 6.59
C LEU A 48 18.01 11.25 7.06
N GLU A 49 17.23 12.19 7.58
CA GLU A 49 15.84 11.96 8.00
C GLU A 49 14.99 11.48 6.82
N LYS A 50 15.14 12.11 5.64
CA LYS A 50 14.48 11.64 4.43
C LYS A 50 14.87 10.20 4.07
N LYS A 51 16.14 9.83 4.19
CA LYS A 51 16.58 8.45 3.92
C LYS A 51 16.01 7.45 4.91
N VAL A 52 15.86 7.84 6.18
CA VAL A 52 15.23 6.99 7.19
C VAL A 52 13.77 6.74 6.81
N GLN A 53 13.02 7.78 6.42
CA GLN A 53 11.64 7.64 5.95
C GLN A 53 11.54 6.72 4.71
N ASP A 54 12.46 6.87 3.76
CA ASP A 54 12.51 5.99 2.57
C ASP A 54 12.78 4.53 2.96
N ILE A 55 13.66 4.28 3.95
CA ILE A 55 13.96 2.93 4.46
C ILE A 55 12.76 2.34 5.20
N GLU A 56 12.08 3.12 6.04
CA GLU A 56 10.86 2.68 6.74
C GLU A 56 9.79 2.23 5.75
N ALA A 57 9.58 2.99 4.67
CA ALA A 57 8.63 2.61 3.62
C ALA A 57 9.01 1.30 2.91
N VAL A 58 10.31 1.03 2.72
CA VAL A 58 10.79 -0.25 2.17
C VAL A 58 10.56 -1.39 3.16
N MET A 59 10.82 -1.17 4.45
CA MET A 59 10.60 -2.18 5.49
C MET A 59 9.12 -2.57 5.60
N ASP A 60 8.21 -1.62 5.50
CA ASP A 60 6.76 -1.89 5.50
C ASP A 60 6.36 -2.76 4.29
N LEU A 61 6.95 -2.50 3.12
CA LEU A 61 6.72 -3.32 1.93
C LEU A 61 7.27 -4.75 2.12
N GLU A 62 8.46 -4.90 2.70
CA GLU A 62 9.05 -6.21 3.00
C GLU A 62 8.18 -7.01 3.98
N LEU A 63 7.60 -6.34 4.98
CA LEU A 63 6.67 -6.96 5.92
C LEU A 63 5.43 -7.49 5.19
N MET A 64 4.78 -6.67 4.36
CA MET A 64 3.62 -7.10 3.55
C MET A 64 3.97 -8.25 2.60
N LEU A 65 5.17 -8.22 2.00
CA LEU A 65 5.61 -9.32 1.13
C LEU A 65 5.79 -10.63 1.91
N GLY A 66 6.26 -10.53 3.16
CA GLY A 66 6.36 -11.68 4.07
C GLY A 66 5.01 -12.33 4.35
N GLU A 67 3.99 -11.52 4.64
CA GLU A 67 2.60 -11.99 4.84
C GLU A 67 2.06 -12.67 3.59
N TYR A 68 2.21 -12.04 2.41
CA TYR A 68 1.78 -12.62 1.15
C TYR A 68 2.48 -13.95 0.83
N CYS A 69 3.78 -14.06 1.13
CA CYS A 69 4.51 -15.31 0.97
C CYS A 69 4.01 -16.40 1.92
N ALA A 70 3.62 -16.05 3.15
CA ALA A 70 3.01 -16.99 4.09
C ALA A 70 1.65 -17.49 3.56
N ASP A 71 0.79 -16.59 3.09
CA ASP A 71 -0.51 -16.93 2.50
C ASP A 71 -0.35 -17.87 1.30
N LEU A 72 0.58 -17.57 0.38
CA LEU A 72 0.85 -18.44 -0.77
C LEU A 72 1.34 -19.84 -0.34
N SER A 73 2.18 -19.91 0.70
CA SER A 73 2.65 -21.17 1.26
C SER A 73 1.49 -21.98 1.84
N ASP A 74 0.58 -21.34 2.56
CA ASP A 74 -0.58 -21.99 3.15
C ASP A 74 -1.60 -22.43 2.09
N MET A 75 -1.83 -21.61 1.05
CA MET A 75 -2.61 -22.03 -0.12
C MET A 75 -1.99 -23.22 -0.84
N HIS A 76 -0.65 -23.26 -0.97
CA HIS A 76 0.05 -24.38 -1.58
C HIS A 76 -0.12 -25.66 -0.74
N LYS A 77 0.05 -25.57 0.59
CA LYS A 77 -0.20 -26.69 1.51
C LYS A 77 -1.65 -27.16 1.41
N ALA A 78 -2.62 -26.25 1.48
CA ALA A 78 -4.03 -26.57 1.36
C ALA A 78 -4.32 -27.29 0.03
N ARG A 79 -3.81 -26.76 -1.10
CA ARG A 79 -3.94 -27.44 -2.40
C ARG A 79 -3.28 -28.81 -2.42
N HIS A 80 -2.16 -28.99 -1.73
CA HIS A 80 -1.49 -30.29 -1.65
C HIS A 80 -2.28 -31.29 -0.78
N TYR A 81 -2.82 -30.86 0.36
CA TYR A 81 -3.61 -31.70 1.26
C TYR A 81 -5.00 -32.02 0.72
N TYR A 82 -5.65 -31.05 0.08
CA TYR A 82 -6.94 -31.19 -0.61
C TYR A 82 -6.76 -31.44 -2.10
N ARG A 83 -5.57 -31.87 -2.53
CA ARG A 83 -5.33 -32.22 -3.93
C ARG A 83 -6.36 -33.27 -4.27
N ALA A 84 -7.26 -32.94 -5.21
CA ALA A 84 -8.36 -33.82 -5.59
C ALA A 84 -7.80 -35.22 -5.77
N THR A 85 -8.17 -36.12 -4.87
CA THR A 85 -7.97 -37.54 -5.06
C THR A 85 -8.66 -37.90 -6.36
N SER A 86 -8.10 -38.85 -7.11
CA SER A 86 -8.79 -39.39 -8.28
C SER A 86 -10.24 -39.69 -7.92
N LEU A 87 -11.19 -39.21 -8.73
CA LEU A 87 -12.61 -39.48 -8.54
C LEU A 87 -12.81 -40.97 -8.28
N SER A 88 -13.68 -41.31 -7.33
CA SER A 88 -14.14 -42.68 -7.16
C SER A 88 -14.84 -43.16 -8.43
N GLU A 89 -14.94 -44.48 -8.62
CA GLU A 89 -15.64 -45.04 -9.78
C GLU A 89 -17.11 -44.60 -9.85
N GLU A 90 -17.75 -44.41 -8.69
CA GLU A 90 -19.12 -43.89 -8.62
C GLU A 90 -19.19 -42.41 -9.03
N GLU A 91 -18.28 -41.56 -8.58
CA GLU A 91 -18.21 -40.15 -9.02
C GLU A 91 -17.90 -40.02 -10.52
N LYS A 92 -17.03 -40.87 -11.07
CA LYS A 92 -16.76 -40.94 -12.52
C LYS A 92 -18.01 -41.33 -13.29
N LEU A 93 -18.77 -42.30 -12.79
CA LEU A 93 -20.02 -42.74 -13.41
C LEU A 93 -21.06 -41.61 -13.42
N TYR A 94 -21.25 -40.92 -12.30
CA TYR A 94 -22.15 -39.77 -12.24
C TYR A 94 -21.71 -38.64 -13.17
N LEU A 95 -20.41 -38.36 -13.24
CA LEU A 95 -19.88 -37.34 -14.16
C LEU A 95 -20.18 -37.70 -15.62
N HIS A 96 -20.01 -38.97 -15.99
CA HIS A 96 -20.39 -39.47 -17.31
C HIS A 96 -21.88 -39.32 -17.59
N GLN A 97 -22.76 -39.64 -16.62
CA GLN A 97 -24.20 -39.47 -16.79
C GLN A 97 -24.61 -38.01 -16.96
N ILE A 98 -23.95 -37.08 -16.26
CA ILE A 98 -24.16 -35.64 -16.41
C ILE A 98 -23.74 -35.20 -17.82
N ASP A 99 -22.59 -35.65 -18.31
CA ASP A 99 -22.12 -35.34 -19.66
C ASP A 99 -23.05 -35.89 -20.74
N ASP A 100 -23.51 -37.14 -20.59
CA ASP A 100 -24.47 -37.77 -21.50
C ASP A 100 -25.80 -37.00 -21.51
N PHE A 101 -26.30 -36.62 -20.33
CA PHE A 101 -27.53 -35.83 -20.18
C PHE A 101 -27.39 -34.43 -20.79
N ALA A 102 -26.26 -33.75 -20.53
CA ALA A 102 -25.98 -32.43 -21.09
C ALA A 102 -25.87 -32.49 -22.62
N THR A 103 -25.18 -33.49 -23.16
CA THR A 103 -25.04 -33.72 -24.60
C THR A 103 -26.40 -33.96 -25.26
N ALA A 104 -27.24 -34.80 -24.65
CA ALA A 104 -28.59 -35.07 -25.15
C ALA A 104 -29.47 -33.81 -25.12
N THR A 105 -29.40 -33.04 -24.04
CA THR A 105 -30.15 -31.78 -23.88
C THR A 105 -29.70 -30.72 -24.89
N ILE A 106 -28.38 -30.61 -25.13
CA ILE A 106 -27.83 -29.72 -26.16
C ILE A 106 -28.35 -30.12 -27.54
N ALA A 107 -28.29 -31.41 -27.90
CA ALA A 107 -28.78 -31.89 -29.19
C ALA A 107 -30.29 -31.64 -29.38
N GLU A 108 -31.09 -31.81 -28.31
CA GLU A 108 -32.52 -31.51 -28.33
C GLU A 108 -32.79 -30.00 -28.51
N TYR A 109 -32.05 -29.15 -27.81
CA TYR A 109 -32.12 -27.70 -27.97
C TYR A 109 -31.75 -27.27 -29.40
N GLU A 110 -30.66 -27.81 -29.95
CA GLU A 110 -30.23 -27.51 -31.31
C GLU A 110 -31.25 -27.96 -32.37
N ALA A 111 -31.92 -29.09 -32.13
CA ALA A 111 -32.96 -29.59 -33.01
C ALA A 111 -34.28 -28.78 -32.95
N SER A 112 -34.58 -28.14 -31.82
CA SER A 112 -35.87 -27.47 -31.57
C SER A 112 -35.81 -25.94 -31.64
N VAL A 113 -34.70 -25.33 -31.23
CA VAL A 113 -34.53 -23.88 -31.10
C VAL A 113 -33.46 -23.35 -32.06
N GLY A 114 -32.35 -24.07 -32.24
CA GLY A 114 -31.23 -23.67 -33.07
C GLY A 114 -29.88 -23.76 -32.35
N PRO A 115 -28.75 -23.39 -33.01
CA PRO A 115 -27.41 -23.63 -32.48
C PRO A 115 -27.18 -23.00 -31.10
N VAL A 116 -26.48 -23.73 -30.22
CA VAL A 116 -26.18 -23.25 -28.85
C VAL A 116 -25.28 -22.00 -28.93
N PRO A 117 -25.60 -20.93 -28.17
CA PRO A 117 -24.72 -19.76 -28.07
C PRO A 117 -23.33 -20.15 -27.54
N ALA A 118 -22.27 -19.66 -28.17
CA ALA A 118 -20.90 -19.91 -27.70
C ALA A 118 -20.63 -19.15 -26.40
N PHE A 119 -20.62 -19.86 -25.27
CA PHE A 119 -20.18 -19.34 -23.97
C PHE A 119 -18.67 -19.50 -23.72
N ASP A 120 -17.93 -19.97 -24.73
CA ASP A 120 -16.47 -20.20 -24.67
C ASP A 120 -15.63 -18.93 -24.53
N ASN A 121 -16.26 -17.75 -24.50
CA ASN A 121 -15.53 -16.53 -24.18
C ASN A 121 -15.07 -16.63 -22.72
N HIS A 122 -13.74 -16.61 -22.53
CA HIS A 122 -13.11 -16.56 -21.22
C HIS A 122 -13.82 -15.48 -20.38
N LEU A 123 -14.59 -15.91 -19.39
CA LEU A 123 -15.11 -15.03 -18.34
C LEU A 123 -13.90 -14.50 -17.59
N SER A 124 -13.35 -13.39 -18.06
CA SER A 124 -12.33 -12.66 -17.32
C SER A 124 -13.02 -12.19 -16.05
N LEU A 125 -12.67 -12.80 -14.91
CA LEU A 125 -13.15 -12.41 -13.57
C LEU A 125 -12.81 -10.94 -13.23
N PHE A 126 -11.99 -10.29 -14.06
CA PHE A 126 -11.58 -8.88 -13.96
C PHE A 126 -12.20 -7.97 -15.02
N SER A 127 -13.09 -8.48 -15.89
CA SER A 127 -13.82 -7.62 -16.83
C SER A 127 -14.90 -6.84 -16.09
N GLN A 128 -14.71 -5.53 -15.94
CA GLN A 128 -15.70 -4.60 -15.40
C GLN A 128 -16.91 -4.36 -16.34
N GLU A 129 -16.98 -5.08 -17.47
CA GLU A 129 -17.94 -4.84 -18.56
C GLU A 129 -18.80 -6.05 -18.92
N ILE A 130 -18.96 -7.05 -18.05
CA ILE A 130 -20.00 -8.07 -18.27
C ILE A 130 -21.24 -7.61 -17.53
N PRO A 131 -22.29 -7.07 -18.21
CA PRO A 131 -23.58 -6.90 -17.59
C PRO A 131 -24.15 -8.30 -17.42
N LEU A 132 -23.95 -8.89 -16.23
CA LEU A 132 -24.70 -10.06 -15.82
C LEU A 132 -26.13 -9.60 -15.55
N GLU A 133 -26.94 -9.45 -16.59
CA GLU A 133 -28.39 -9.39 -16.45
C GLU A 133 -28.86 -10.77 -16.02
N PHE A 134 -29.07 -10.93 -14.71
CA PHE A 134 -29.76 -12.08 -14.17
C PHE A 134 -31.17 -12.14 -14.78
N PRO A 135 -31.64 -13.32 -15.27
CA PRO A 135 -33.02 -13.47 -15.67
C PRO A 135 -33.95 -13.21 -14.48
N GLU A 136 -34.86 -12.25 -14.61
CA GLU A 136 -35.95 -12.03 -13.65
C GLU A 136 -36.85 -13.29 -13.64
N PRO A 137 -37.03 -14.00 -12.50
CA PRO A 137 -37.66 -13.45 -11.30
C PRO A 137 -37.06 -13.97 -9.98
N LEU A 138 -36.23 -13.15 -9.33
CA LEU A 138 -36.05 -13.15 -7.88
C LEU A 138 -36.26 -11.74 -7.31
N ALA A 139 -37.03 -10.91 -8.02
CA ALA A 139 -37.55 -9.68 -7.43
C ALA A 139 -38.45 -10.07 -6.26
N PRO A 140 -38.17 -9.62 -5.02
CA PRO A 140 -39.11 -9.81 -3.92
C PRO A 140 -40.44 -9.16 -4.29
N PRO A 141 -41.59 -9.77 -3.93
CA PRO A 141 -42.89 -9.21 -4.30
C PRO A 141 -43.00 -7.78 -3.75
N PRO A 142 -43.65 -6.86 -4.48
CA PRO A 142 -43.83 -5.50 -4.01
C PRO A 142 -44.53 -5.53 -2.65
N ALA A 143 -44.05 -4.69 -1.72
CA ALA A 143 -44.60 -4.61 -0.38
C ALA A 143 -46.10 -4.30 -0.43
N SER A 144 -46.92 -5.35 -0.25
CA SER A 144 -48.36 -5.19 -0.05
C SER A 144 -48.57 -4.39 1.22
N SER A 145 -48.99 -3.15 1.02
CA SER A 145 -49.51 -2.28 2.06
C SER A 145 -50.86 -2.84 2.53
N SER A 146 -50.93 -3.37 3.75
CA SER A 146 -52.11 -3.19 4.61
C SER A 146 -51.84 -3.73 6.02
N SER A 147 -51.83 -2.77 6.95
CA SER A 147 -52.15 -2.93 8.37
C SER A 147 -53.33 -3.87 8.61
N ALA A 148 -53.19 -4.77 9.57
CA ALA A 148 -54.30 -5.22 10.42
C ALA A 148 -53.76 -5.77 11.75
N SER A 149 -53.95 -4.99 12.80
CA SER A 149 -53.81 -5.38 14.20
C SER A 149 -54.65 -6.63 14.53
N ALA A 150 -54.10 -7.55 15.33
CA ALA A 150 -54.90 -8.37 16.25
C ALA A 150 -54.05 -8.91 17.41
N SER A 151 -54.41 -8.47 18.61
CA SER A 151 -54.04 -8.97 19.94
C SER A 151 -54.29 -10.46 20.15
N HIS A 152 -53.53 -11.11 21.05
CA HIS A 152 -53.97 -12.08 22.10
C HIS A 152 -52.72 -12.58 22.86
N HIS A 153 -52.39 -12.08 24.05
CA HIS A 153 -52.80 -12.47 25.42
C HIS A 153 -52.08 -13.71 25.97
N GLU A 154 -51.41 -13.54 27.12
CA GLU A 154 -50.91 -14.60 28.03
C GLU A 154 -51.99 -15.61 28.42
#